data_AF-A0A3Q0F213-F1
#
_entry.id   AF-A0A3Q0F213-F1
#
_cell.length_a   1.000
_cell.length_b   1.000
_cell.length_c   1.000
_cell.angle_alpha   90.00
_cell.angle_beta   90.00
_cell.angle_gamma   90.00
#
_symmetry.space_group_name_H-M   'P 1'
#
loop_
_entity.id
_entity.type
_entity.pdbx_description
1 polymer ?
#
loop_
_entity_poly.entity_id
_entity_poly.type
_entity_poly.pdbx_seq_one_letter_code
_entity_poly.pdbx_strand_id
1 'polypeptide(L)'
;MSPSLDLPPKGGFSFDLCRRNAMLESKGLKAPTFLKTGTTIVGLVFQDGVILGADTRATEGPIVADKNCEKIHYMAPNIYCCGAGTAADTEAVTDMVSSQLQLHRYHTGRESRVVTALTLLKKHLFNYQGHVSAALVLGGVDITGPHLHTIYPHGSTDTLPFATMGSGSLAAMSVFESKYKESLSGQKEYLRNHLLPNPRTYVNPNGFEFPKKTEVLLTKITPLKEKVEVIEGDAMEE
;
A
#
# COMPACT_ATOMS: atom_id res chain seq x y z
N MET A 1 -52.08 -14.31 -19.63
CA MET A 1 -50.88 -15.11 -19.30
C MET A 1 -50.07 -14.31 -18.30
N SER A 2 -49.97 -14.79 -17.06
CA SER A 2 -49.19 -14.16 -15.99
C SER A 2 -47.70 -14.15 -16.37
N PRO A 3 -46.94 -13.08 -16.09
CA PRO A 3 -45.49 -13.10 -16.27
C PRO A 3 -44.93 -14.10 -15.26
N SER A 4 -44.36 -15.20 -15.75
CA SER A 4 -43.59 -16.12 -14.93
C SER A 4 -42.44 -15.33 -14.31
N LEU A 5 -42.41 -15.23 -12.98
CA LEU A 5 -41.20 -14.82 -12.29
C LEU A 5 -40.09 -15.81 -12.67
N ASP A 6 -39.05 -15.29 -13.30
CA ASP A 6 -37.81 -16.01 -13.59
C ASP A 6 -37.19 -16.45 -12.25
N LEU A 7 -37.60 -17.62 -11.77
CA LEU A 7 -36.93 -18.30 -10.66
C LEU A 7 -35.52 -18.68 -11.15
N PRO A 8 -34.45 -18.33 -10.41
CA PRO A 8 -33.11 -18.71 -10.81
C PRO A 8 -33.02 -20.24 -10.91
N PRO A 9 -32.39 -20.77 -11.98
CA PRO A 9 -32.30 -22.21 -12.20
C PRO A 9 -31.61 -22.87 -11.00
N LYS A 10 -32.05 -24.08 -10.63
CA LYS A 10 -31.44 -24.92 -9.59
C LYS A 10 -29.96 -25.18 -9.93
N GLY A 11 -29.06 -24.33 -9.45
CA GLY A 11 -27.63 -24.42 -9.61
C GLY A 11 -26.94 -23.39 -8.72
N GLY A 12 -25.81 -23.73 -8.10
CA GLY A 12 -25.13 -22.89 -7.11
C GLY A 12 -24.51 -21.58 -7.64
N PHE A 13 -24.75 -21.23 -8.91
CA PHE A 13 -24.25 -20.02 -9.54
C PHE A 13 -25.41 -19.21 -10.11
N SER A 14 -25.60 -17.98 -9.62
CA SER A 14 -26.52 -16.99 -10.21
C SER A 14 -25.72 -16.06 -11.14
N PHE A 15 -26.16 -15.98 -12.39
CA PHE A 15 -25.60 -15.08 -13.40
C PHE A 15 -26.54 -13.91 -13.72
N ASP A 16 -27.54 -13.66 -12.87
CA ASP A 16 -28.56 -12.64 -13.11
C ASP A 16 -27.95 -11.24 -13.20
N LEU A 17 -26.93 -10.97 -12.39
CA LEU A 17 -26.16 -9.72 -12.43
C LEU A 17 -25.37 -9.56 -13.74
N CYS A 18 -24.75 -10.64 -14.24
CA CYS A 18 -24.05 -10.62 -15.53
C CYS A 18 -25.03 -10.33 -16.67
N ARG A 19 -26.18 -11.00 -16.68
CA ARG A 19 -27.24 -10.79 -17.68
C ARG A 19 -27.80 -9.37 -17.62
N ARG A 20 -28.04 -8.84 -16.41
CA ARG A 20 -28.48 -7.46 -16.19
C ARG A 20 -27.44 -6.46 -16.73
N ASN A 21 -26.17 -6.64 -16.40
CA ASN A 21 -25.10 -5.73 -16.84
C ASN A 21 -24.96 -5.74 -18.37
N ALA A 22 -25.00 -6.91 -19.02
CA ALA A 22 -24.99 -7.01 -20.48
C ALA A 22 -26.22 -6.33 -21.12
N MET A 23 -27.39 -6.44 -20.49
CA MET A 23 -28.60 -5.74 -20.94
C MET A 23 -28.48 -4.21 -20.78
N LEU A 24 -27.85 -3.73 -19.70
CA LEU A 24 -27.62 -2.30 -19.50
C LEU A 24 -26.60 -1.75 -20.52
N GLU A 25 -25.53 -2.49 -20.80
CA GLU A 25 -24.54 -2.13 -21.82
C GLU A 25 -25.18 -2.04 -23.22
N SER A 26 -26.02 -3.00 -23.60
CA SER A 26 -26.74 -2.96 -24.89
C SER A 26 -27.74 -1.80 -24.97
N LYS A 27 -28.26 -1.32 -23.83
CA LYS A 27 -29.08 -0.10 -23.74
C LYS A 27 -28.26 1.20 -23.71
N GLY A 28 -26.94 1.12 -23.88
CA GLY A 28 -26.06 2.28 -23.99
C GLY A 28 -25.50 2.79 -22.65
N LEU A 29 -25.71 2.06 -21.55
CA LEU A 29 -25.08 2.39 -20.28
C LEU A 29 -23.58 2.07 -20.37
N LYS A 30 -22.74 3.10 -20.34
CA LYS A 30 -21.29 2.93 -20.28
C LYS A 30 -20.85 2.70 -18.84
N ALA A 31 -20.05 1.66 -18.61
CA ALA A 31 -19.43 1.45 -17.32
C ALA A 31 -18.55 2.66 -16.95
N PRO A 32 -18.56 3.09 -15.67
CA PRO A 32 -17.68 4.16 -15.22
C PRO A 32 -16.21 3.74 -15.44
N THR A 33 -15.43 4.65 -16.00
CA THR A 33 -13.99 4.45 -16.21
C THR A 33 -13.22 4.77 -14.94
N PHE A 34 -12.13 4.05 -14.69
CA PHE A 34 -11.24 4.36 -13.57
C PHE A 34 -10.39 5.59 -13.87
N LEU A 35 -10.13 6.39 -12.84
CA LEU A 35 -9.19 7.50 -12.92
C LEU A 35 -7.77 6.97 -12.77
N LYS A 36 -6.92 7.19 -13.78
CA LYS A 36 -5.52 6.81 -13.73
C LYS A 36 -4.77 7.77 -12.79
N THR A 37 -4.21 7.21 -11.72
CA THR A 37 -3.26 7.91 -10.86
C THR A 37 -1.83 7.50 -11.24
N GLY A 38 -0.94 8.47 -11.47
CA GLY A 38 0.49 8.21 -11.54
C GLY A 38 1.01 7.88 -10.15
N THR A 39 1.36 6.62 -9.90
CA THR A 39 1.78 6.13 -8.58
C THR A 39 2.94 5.16 -8.74
N THR A 40 3.90 5.23 -7.83
CA THR A 40 4.99 4.26 -7.75
C THR A 40 5.12 3.82 -6.30
N ILE A 41 4.92 2.52 -6.07
CA ILE A 41 5.09 1.91 -4.76
C ILE A 41 6.11 0.79 -4.85
N VAL A 42 6.90 0.63 -3.80
CA VAL A 42 8.00 -0.31 -3.73
C VAL A 42 8.06 -0.99 -2.37
N GLY A 43 8.64 -2.18 -2.36
CA GLY A 43 8.89 -2.93 -1.14
C GLY A 43 10.20 -3.71 -1.24
N LEU A 44 10.83 -3.93 -0.10
CA LEU A 44 12.13 -4.60 0.04
C LEU A 44 12.14 -5.38 1.35
N VAL A 45 12.55 -6.64 1.32
CA VAL A 45 12.88 -7.46 2.48
C VAL A 45 14.37 -7.30 2.78
N PHE A 46 14.71 -7.04 4.04
CA PHE A 46 16.08 -7.05 4.53
C PHE A 46 16.17 -7.96 5.77
N GLN A 47 17.38 -8.14 6.32
CA GLN A 47 17.65 -9.16 7.33
C GLN A 47 16.69 -9.11 8.55
N ASP A 48 16.36 -7.91 9.03
CA ASP A 48 15.57 -7.73 10.25
C ASP A 48 14.13 -7.24 9.99
N GLY A 49 13.70 -7.14 8.73
CA GLY A 49 12.41 -6.51 8.46
C GLY A 49 12.06 -6.30 6.99
N VAL A 50 11.08 -5.42 6.79
CA VAL A 50 10.65 -4.95 5.47
C VAL A 50 10.65 -3.43 5.40
N ILE A 51 11.00 -2.89 4.24
CA ILE A 51 10.90 -1.48 3.90
C ILE A 51 9.83 -1.34 2.84
N LEU A 52 8.94 -0.37 3.03
CA LEU A 52 7.93 0.02 2.07
C LEU A 52 8.16 1.48 1.69
N GLY A 53 8.03 1.79 0.40
CA GLY A 53 8.22 3.12 -0.14
C GLY A 53 7.09 3.47 -1.11
N ALA A 54 6.67 4.72 -1.10
CA ALA A 54 5.68 5.25 -2.02
C ALA A 54 5.99 6.72 -2.35
N ASP A 55 5.62 7.14 -3.55
CA ASP A 55 5.56 8.57 -3.89
C ASP A 55 4.29 9.23 -3.31
N THR A 56 4.31 10.56 -3.19
CA THR A 56 3.19 11.33 -2.59
C THR A 56 2.33 12.05 -3.62
N ARG A 57 2.67 11.98 -4.91
CA ARG A 57 1.93 12.66 -5.98
C ARG A 57 0.65 11.88 -6.31
N ALA A 58 -0.50 12.53 -6.28
CA ALA A 58 -1.76 12.00 -6.81
C ALA A 58 -2.21 12.82 -8.03
N THR A 59 -2.70 12.13 -9.05
CA THR A 59 -3.16 12.75 -10.30
C THR A 59 -4.59 12.36 -10.61
N GLU A 60 -5.37 13.30 -11.10
CA GLU A 60 -6.69 13.07 -11.69
C GLU A 60 -6.57 13.24 -13.20
N GLY A 61 -6.23 12.14 -13.88
CA GLY A 61 -5.86 12.18 -15.30
C GLY A 61 -4.56 12.97 -15.50
N PRO A 62 -4.52 14.00 -16.36
CA PRO A 62 -3.29 14.76 -16.62
C PRO A 62 -2.94 15.79 -15.52
N ILE A 63 -3.84 16.05 -14.57
CA ILE A 63 -3.68 17.11 -13.56
C ILE A 63 -3.15 16.51 -12.26
N VAL A 64 -2.17 17.16 -11.64
CA VAL A 64 -1.73 16.84 -10.27
C VAL A 64 -2.77 17.39 -9.30
N ALA A 65 -3.58 16.50 -8.72
CA ALA A 65 -4.62 16.85 -7.77
C ALA A 65 -4.05 17.13 -6.37
N ASP A 66 -3.07 16.32 -5.95
CA ASP A 66 -2.37 16.49 -4.68
C ASP A 66 -0.89 16.10 -4.82
N LYS A 67 -0.02 16.80 -4.11
CA LYS A 67 1.42 16.52 -4.04
C LYS A 67 1.81 15.75 -2.78
N ASN A 68 0.93 15.71 -1.78
CA ASN A 68 1.21 15.19 -0.43
C ASN A 68 0.25 14.07 -0.03
N CYS A 69 -0.25 13.30 -1.00
CA CYS A 69 -1.16 12.19 -0.77
C CYS A 69 -0.41 11.01 -0.15
N GLU A 70 -0.92 10.48 0.96
CA GLU A 70 -0.37 9.29 1.61
C GLU A 70 -0.89 8.02 0.92
N LYS A 71 0.03 7.13 0.54
CA LYS A 71 -0.30 5.87 -0.15
C LYS A 71 0.09 4.63 0.65
N ILE A 72 0.61 4.83 1.86
CA ILE A 72 1.02 3.77 2.78
C ILE A 72 -0.05 3.69 3.87
N HIS A 73 -0.87 2.65 3.80
CA HIS A 73 -1.99 2.43 4.68
C HIS A 73 -1.60 1.54 5.86
N TYR A 74 -2.10 1.89 7.04
CA TYR A 74 -1.96 1.11 8.26
C TYR A 74 -2.95 -0.07 8.25
N MET A 75 -2.45 -1.29 8.52
CA MET A 75 -3.28 -2.50 8.59
C MET A 75 -3.31 -3.11 10.00
N ALA A 76 -2.14 -3.16 10.63
CA ALA A 76 -1.92 -3.72 11.96
C ALA A 76 -0.65 -3.09 12.55
N PRO A 77 -0.40 -3.23 13.87
CA PRO A 77 0.86 -2.74 14.45
C PRO A 77 2.08 -3.23 13.65
N ASN A 78 2.07 -4.50 13.25
CA ASN A 78 3.16 -5.15 12.55
C ASN A 78 2.98 -5.24 11.01
N ILE A 79 1.98 -4.59 10.41
CA ILE A 79 1.63 -4.72 8.98
C ILE A 79 1.23 -3.37 8.38
N TYR A 80 1.83 -3.03 7.24
CA TYR A 80 1.49 -1.89 6.41
C TYR A 80 1.25 -2.33 4.96
N CYS A 81 0.48 -1.55 4.21
CA CYS A 81 0.16 -1.86 2.82
C CYS A 81 0.24 -0.60 1.96
N CYS A 82 0.98 -0.66 0.86
CA CYS A 82 1.02 0.42 -0.12
C CYS A 82 -0.02 0.19 -1.21
N GLY A 83 -0.74 1.24 -1.59
CA GLY A 83 -1.77 1.23 -2.63
C GLY A 83 -1.32 1.88 -3.94
N ALA A 84 -1.62 1.22 -5.06
CA ALA A 84 -1.54 1.77 -6.41
C ALA A 84 -2.80 1.40 -7.21
N GLY A 85 -3.13 2.18 -8.23
CA GLY A 85 -4.38 2.05 -8.98
C GLY A 85 -5.40 3.08 -8.52
N THR A 86 -6.68 2.74 -8.50
CA THR A 86 -7.73 3.67 -8.09
C THR A 86 -7.61 3.95 -6.58
N ALA A 87 -7.38 5.22 -6.22
CA ALA A 87 -7.15 5.62 -4.82
C ALA A 87 -8.30 5.20 -3.88
N ALA A 88 -9.54 5.41 -4.31
CA ALA A 88 -10.72 5.03 -3.52
C ALA A 88 -10.80 3.52 -3.27
N ASP A 89 -10.48 2.71 -4.28
CA ASP A 89 -10.48 1.24 -4.16
C ASP A 89 -9.39 0.79 -3.18
N THR A 90 -8.18 1.38 -3.27
CA THR A 90 -7.07 1.05 -2.39
C THR A 90 -7.35 1.42 -0.93
N GLU A 91 -7.96 2.57 -0.68
CA GLU A 91 -8.31 3.01 0.67
C GLU A 91 -9.44 2.15 1.26
N ALA A 92 -10.51 1.92 0.49
CA ALA A 92 -11.64 1.13 0.96
C ALA A 92 -11.27 -0.32 1.27
N VAL A 93 -10.46 -0.96 0.40
CA VAL A 93 -10.08 -2.37 0.61
C VAL A 93 -9.12 -2.53 1.79
N THR A 94 -8.19 -1.59 1.96
CA THR A 94 -7.21 -1.63 3.06
C THR A 94 -7.89 -1.35 4.39
N ASP A 95 -8.77 -0.35 4.48
CA ASP A 95 -9.53 -0.03 5.69
C ASP A 95 -10.47 -1.17 6.13
N MET A 96 -11.17 -1.77 5.16
CA MET A 96 -12.02 -2.95 5.41
C MET A 96 -11.22 -4.11 6.01
N VAL A 97 -10.05 -4.43 5.43
CA VAL A 97 -9.21 -5.53 5.93
C VAL A 97 -8.54 -5.16 7.26
N SER A 98 -8.11 -3.91 7.44
CA SER A 98 -7.55 -3.40 8.70
C SER A 98 -8.53 -3.60 9.86
N SER A 99 -9.80 -3.23 9.66
CA SER A 99 -10.88 -3.45 10.62
C SER A 99 -11.11 -4.93 10.93
N GLN A 100 -11.11 -5.80 9.91
CA GLN A 100 -11.25 -7.24 10.10
C GLN A 100 -10.08 -7.86 10.87
N LEU A 101 -8.85 -7.40 10.61
CA LEU A 101 -7.66 -7.82 11.35
C LEU A 101 -7.74 -7.40 12.81
N GLN A 102 -8.20 -6.17 13.09
CA GLN A 102 -8.38 -5.69 14.45
C GLN A 102 -9.39 -6.55 15.23
N LEU A 103 -10.55 -6.85 14.64
CA LEU A 103 -11.54 -7.75 15.23
C LEU A 103 -10.96 -9.15 15.47
N HIS A 104 -10.18 -9.67 14.52
CA HIS A 104 -9.55 -10.98 14.66
C HIS A 104 -8.53 -11.00 15.82
N ARG A 105 -7.72 -9.95 15.98
CA ARG A 105 -6.80 -9.82 17.13
C ARG A 105 -7.55 -9.77 18.45
N TYR A 106 -8.63 -8.99 18.55
CA TYR A 106 -9.42 -8.91 19.78
C TYR A 106 -10.07 -10.24 20.14
N HIS A 107 -10.54 -10.99 19.16
CA HIS A 107 -11.12 -12.31 19.41
C HIS A 107 -10.07 -13.35 19.84
N THR A 108 -8.90 -13.34 19.22
CA THR A 108 -7.88 -14.38 19.43
C THR A 108 -6.87 -14.05 20.53
N GLY A 109 -6.74 -12.78 20.91
CA GLY A 109 -5.69 -12.30 21.82
C GLY A 109 -4.28 -12.45 21.26
N ARG A 110 -4.13 -12.59 19.93
CA ARG A 110 -2.84 -12.81 19.25
C ARG A 110 -2.58 -11.73 18.21
N GLU A 111 -1.31 -11.48 17.93
CA GLU A 111 -0.89 -10.56 16.87
C GLU A 111 -1.29 -11.06 15.47
N SER A 112 -1.52 -10.10 14.56
CA SER A 112 -1.94 -10.37 13.19
C SER A 112 -0.83 -11.05 12.39
N ARG A 113 -1.17 -12.10 11.63
CA ARG A 113 -0.27 -12.71 10.65
C ARG A 113 -0.35 -11.97 9.32
N VAL A 114 0.79 -11.82 8.64
CA VAL A 114 0.82 -11.18 7.32
C VAL A 114 0.01 -11.99 6.30
N VAL A 115 0.10 -13.32 6.37
CA VAL A 115 -0.67 -14.22 5.49
C VAL A 115 -2.19 -14.09 5.67
N THR A 116 -2.66 -13.72 6.86
CA THR A 116 -4.10 -13.48 7.10
C THR A 116 -4.56 -12.24 6.34
N ALA A 117 -3.81 -11.14 6.43
CA ALA A 117 -4.08 -9.92 5.67
C ALA A 117 -4.05 -10.18 4.16
N LEU A 118 -3.03 -10.90 3.67
CA LEU A 118 -2.89 -11.32 2.27
C LEU A 118 -4.12 -12.08 1.79
N THR A 119 -4.61 -13.03 2.61
CA THR A 119 -5.74 -13.89 2.26
C THR A 119 -7.05 -13.11 2.18
N LEU A 120 -7.27 -12.16 3.09
CA LEU A 120 -8.46 -11.30 3.07
C LEU A 120 -8.47 -10.38 1.84
N LEU A 121 -7.33 -9.75 1.54
CA LEU A 121 -7.16 -8.88 0.37
C LEU A 121 -7.39 -9.63 -0.94
N LYS A 122 -6.67 -10.74 -1.16
CA LYS A 122 -6.78 -11.50 -2.42
C LYS A 122 -8.17 -12.07 -2.64
N LYS A 123 -8.84 -12.56 -1.57
CA LYS A 123 -10.20 -13.07 -1.65
C LYS A 123 -11.18 -11.98 -2.06
N HIS A 124 -11.07 -10.80 -1.46
CA HIS A 124 -11.92 -9.67 -1.82
C HIS A 124 -11.70 -9.28 -3.28
N LEU A 125 -10.46 -9.02 -3.70
CA LEU A 125 -10.16 -8.59 -5.07
C LEU A 125 -10.58 -9.62 -6.12
N PHE A 126 -10.34 -10.91 -5.85
CA PHE A 126 -10.77 -11.98 -6.75
C PHE A 126 -12.30 -12.06 -6.91
N ASN A 127 -13.06 -11.85 -5.83
CA ASN A 127 -14.53 -11.82 -5.90
C ASN A 127 -15.06 -10.71 -6.82
N TYR A 128 -14.32 -9.62 -6.95
CA TYR A 128 -14.64 -8.52 -7.87
C TYR A 128 -13.98 -8.64 -9.23
N GLN A 129 -13.24 -9.72 -9.52
CA GLN A 129 -12.67 -10.04 -10.83
C GLN A 129 -11.93 -8.87 -11.51
N GLY A 130 -11.26 -8.02 -10.74
CA GLY A 130 -10.53 -6.85 -11.25
C GLY A 130 -11.35 -5.56 -11.39
N HIS A 131 -12.64 -5.56 -11.06
CA HIS A 131 -13.45 -4.34 -11.01
C HIS A 131 -13.00 -3.39 -9.89
N VAL A 132 -12.51 -3.94 -8.77
CA VAL A 132 -11.80 -3.17 -7.73
C VAL A 132 -10.34 -3.06 -8.18
N SER A 133 -9.95 -1.89 -8.65
CA SER A 133 -8.66 -1.64 -9.30
C SER A 133 -7.58 -1.25 -8.29
N ALA A 134 -7.30 -2.15 -7.34
CA ALA A 134 -6.27 -1.98 -6.32
C ALA A 134 -5.10 -2.93 -6.55
N ALA A 135 -3.94 -2.36 -6.84
CA ALA A 135 -2.64 -3.04 -6.85
C ALA A 135 -1.94 -2.73 -5.52
N LEU A 136 -1.61 -3.77 -4.76
CA LEU A 136 -1.16 -3.61 -3.38
C LEU A 136 0.21 -4.22 -3.18
N VAL A 137 1.05 -3.55 -2.39
CA VAL A 137 2.29 -4.12 -1.83
C VAL A 137 2.11 -4.23 -0.32
N LEU A 138 1.96 -5.44 0.18
CA LEU A 138 1.73 -5.76 1.58
C LEU A 138 3.06 -6.14 2.23
N GLY A 139 3.47 -5.41 3.27
CA GLY A 139 4.67 -5.68 4.04
C GLY A 139 4.35 -5.81 5.52
N GLY A 140 4.95 -6.79 6.18
CA GLY A 140 4.88 -6.90 7.63
C GLY A 140 5.92 -7.84 8.21
N VAL A 141 5.99 -7.88 9.53
CA VAL A 141 6.86 -8.81 10.26
C VAL A 141 6.00 -9.58 11.25
N ASP A 142 6.07 -10.90 11.23
CA ASP A 142 5.40 -11.74 12.21
C ASP A 142 6.36 -12.78 12.81
N ILE A 143 5.87 -13.73 13.62
CA ILE A 143 6.76 -14.69 14.29
C ILE A 143 7.58 -15.55 13.32
N THR A 144 7.17 -15.68 12.05
CA THR A 144 7.92 -16.47 11.06
C THR A 144 8.94 -15.61 10.31
N GLY A 145 8.96 -14.30 10.53
CA GLY A 145 9.94 -13.37 9.98
C GLY A 145 9.31 -12.22 9.17
N PRO A 146 10.13 -11.51 8.38
CA PRO A 146 9.67 -10.47 7.47
C PRO A 146 9.00 -11.07 6.23
N HIS A 147 7.87 -10.50 5.83
CA HIS A 147 7.10 -10.92 4.67
C HIS A 147 6.78 -9.73 3.77
N LEU A 148 7.00 -9.92 2.47
CA LEU A 148 6.62 -8.97 1.44
C LEU A 148 5.82 -9.68 0.34
N HIS A 149 4.62 -9.19 0.08
CA HIS A 149 3.73 -9.76 -0.92
C HIS A 149 3.18 -8.68 -1.84
N THR A 150 3.02 -9.01 -3.11
CA THR A 150 2.23 -8.21 -4.05
C THR A 150 0.85 -8.82 -4.21
N ILE A 151 -0.16 -7.97 -4.40
CA ILE A 151 -1.52 -8.40 -4.74
C ILE A 151 -1.95 -7.59 -5.96
N TYR A 152 -2.30 -8.28 -7.04
CA TYR A 152 -2.82 -7.64 -8.25
C TYR A 152 -4.34 -7.47 -8.18
N PRO A 153 -4.93 -6.53 -8.94
CA PRO A 153 -6.38 -6.28 -8.93
C PRO A 153 -7.25 -7.51 -9.23
N HIS A 154 -6.73 -8.48 -9.98
CA HIS A 154 -7.43 -9.73 -10.31
C HIS A 154 -7.29 -10.81 -9.24
N GLY A 155 -6.62 -10.52 -8.11
CA GLY A 155 -6.49 -11.42 -6.96
C GLY A 155 -5.30 -12.37 -6.99
N SER A 156 -4.42 -12.32 -8.00
CA SER A 156 -3.15 -13.04 -7.95
C SER A 156 -2.19 -12.40 -6.95
N THR A 157 -1.26 -13.20 -6.45
CA THR A 157 -0.34 -12.78 -5.40
C THR A 157 1.03 -13.40 -5.61
N ASP A 158 2.10 -12.62 -5.44
CA ASP A 158 3.48 -13.09 -5.47
C ASP A 158 4.21 -12.77 -4.17
N THR A 159 5.27 -13.53 -3.89
CA THR A 159 6.16 -13.32 -2.73
C THR A 159 7.58 -13.22 -3.25
N LEU A 160 8.18 -12.05 -3.12
CA LEU A 160 9.48 -11.73 -3.69
C LEU A 160 10.33 -10.95 -2.69
N PRO A 161 11.67 -10.98 -2.78
CA PRO A 161 12.55 -10.21 -1.89
C PRO A 161 12.40 -8.70 -2.05
N PHE A 162 11.97 -8.24 -3.23
CA PHE A 162 11.60 -6.86 -3.50
C PHE A 162 10.42 -6.84 -4.48
N ALA A 163 9.68 -5.74 -4.48
CA ALA A 163 8.51 -5.57 -5.32
C ALA A 163 8.35 -4.12 -5.75
N THR A 164 7.81 -3.91 -6.95
CA THR A 164 7.46 -2.59 -7.46
C THR A 164 6.12 -2.65 -8.17
N MET A 165 5.23 -1.69 -7.91
CA MET A 165 3.91 -1.61 -8.55
C MET A 165 3.59 -0.16 -8.93
N GLY A 166 2.60 0.00 -9.82
CA GLY A 166 2.16 1.30 -10.33
C GLY A 166 2.86 1.72 -11.63
N SER A 167 2.62 2.96 -12.06
CA SER A 167 3.08 3.49 -13.35
C SER A 167 4.60 3.61 -13.45
N GLY A 168 5.30 3.88 -12.35
CA GLY A 168 6.77 3.96 -12.30
C GLY A 168 7.46 2.64 -11.96
N SER A 169 6.73 1.52 -11.91
CA SER A 169 7.26 0.22 -11.49
C SER A 169 8.48 -0.23 -12.28
N LEU A 170 8.46 -0.16 -13.62
CA LEU A 170 9.57 -0.62 -14.46
C LEU A 170 10.87 0.17 -14.21
N ALA A 171 10.76 1.48 -13.99
CA ALA A 171 11.91 2.32 -13.67
C ALA A 171 12.45 2.05 -12.27
N ALA A 172 11.58 1.79 -11.29
CA ALA A 172 12.01 1.40 -9.95
C ALA A 172 12.63 0.00 -9.95
N MET A 173 12.08 -0.93 -10.74
CA MET A 173 12.54 -2.31 -10.83
C MET A 173 13.97 -2.39 -11.36
N SER A 174 14.34 -1.58 -12.36
CA SER A 174 15.71 -1.57 -12.89
C SER A 174 16.76 -1.18 -11.84
N VAL A 175 16.39 -0.32 -10.88
CA VAL A 175 17.26 0.06 -9.76
C VAL A 175 17.38 -1.09 -8.76
N PHE A 176 16.28 -1.77 -8.43
CA PHE A 176 16.36 -2.95 -7.57
C PHE A 176 17.19 -4.06 -8.20
N GLU A 177 16.93 -4.43 -9.45
CA GLU A 177 17.68 -5.50 -10.13
C GLU A 177 19.19 -5.19 -10.23
N SER A 178 19.57 -3.92 -10.40
CA SER A 178 20.99 -3.55 -10.51
C SER A 178 21.72 -3.42 -9.18
N LYS A 179 21.04 -3.03 -8.10
CA LYS A 179 21.68 -2.67 -6.81
C LYS A 179 21.33 -3.59 -5.65
N TYR A 180 20.27 -4.39 -5.77
CA TYR A 180 19.85 -5.30 -4.71
C TYR A 180 20.91 -6.36 -4.48
N LYS A 181 21.17 -6.67 -3.20
CA LYS A 181 22.06 -7.73 -2.78
C LYS A 181 21.32 -8.62 -1.80
N GLU A 182 21.43 -9.92 -1.97
CA GLU A 182 20.92 -10.88 -1.00
C GLU A 182 21.60 -10.64 0.36
N SER A 183 20.82 -10.74 1.44
CA SER A 183 21.30 -10.51 2.80
C SER A 183 21.93 -9.13 2.99
N LEU A 184 21.22 -8.06 2.58
CA LEU A 184 21.53 -6.68 2.93
C LEU A 184 21.69 -6.55 4.46
N SER A 185 22.95 -6.61 4.90
CA SER A 185 23.40 -6.39 6.28
C SER A 185 23.90 -4.95 6.36
N GLY A 186 23.05 -4.06 6.86
CA GLY A 186 23.34 -2.64 6.90
C GLY A 186 22.55 -1.95 8.00
N GLN A 187 23.27 -1.24 8.87
CA GLN A 187 22.69 -0.43 9.93
C GLN A 187 21.71 0.60 9.38
N LYS A 188 20.46 0.49 9.85
CA LYS A 188 19.55 1.58 10.24
C LYS A 188 19.89 2.99 9.72
N GLU A 189 19.66 3.23 8.44
CA GLU A 189 19.31 4.57 7.98
C GLU A 189 18.16 4.42 6.98
N TYR A 190 16.97 4.57 7.54
CA TYR A 190 15.67 4.48 6.90
C TYR A 190 15.69 5.14 5.53
N LEU A 191 15.36 4.38 4.48
CA LEU A 191 14.85 4.93 3.22
C LEU A 191 13.47 5.59 3.49
N ARG A 192 13.50 6.70 4.24
CA ARG A 192 12.42 7.67 4.32
C ARG A 192 12.63 8.65 3.18
N ASN A 193 11.57 8.86 2.42
CA ASN A 193 11.52 9.86 1.36
C ASN A 193 11.98 11.22 1.92
N HIS A 194 12.94 11.84 1.24
CA HIS A 194 13.61 13.08 1.62
C HIS A 194 12.67 14.27 1.31
N LEU A 195 12.45 15.15 2.32
CA LEU A 195 12.18 16.62 2.23
C LEU A 195 10.76 17.14 1.89
N LEU A 196 9.93 17.31 2.95
CA LEU A 196 8.92 18.38 3.31
C LEU A 196 8.10 19.14 2.23
N PRO A 197 6.79 19.45 2.47
CA PRO A 197 6.26 20.47 3.43
C PRO A 197 5.02 20.00 4.24
N ASN A 198 4.57 20.51 5.40
CA ASN A 198 4.40 21.88 5.93
C ASN A 198 4.15 21.80 7.48
N PRO A 199 4.38 22.88 8.26
CA PRO A 199 4.36 22.89 9.71
C PRO A 199 2.98 23.24 10.27
N ARG A 200 2.34 22.28 10.94
CA ARG A 200 1.27 22.54 11.92
C ARG A 200 1.29 21.47 13.00
N THR A 201 2.14 21.64 14.01
CA THR A 201 1.84 21.19 15.39
C THR A 201 2.92 21.66 16.37
N TYR A 202 2.46 22.24 17.47
CA TYR A 202 3.22 22.86 18.56
C TYR A 202 4.18 21.88 19.24
N VAL A 203 5.39 22.33 19.62
CA VAL A 203 6.35 21.52 20.40
C VAL A 203 6.79 22.29 21.66
N ASN A 204 6.63 21.63 22.81
CA ASN A 204 6.98 22.11 24.15
C ASN A 204 8.51 22.01 24.37
N PRO A 205 9.21 22.96 25.03
CA PRO A 205 10.68 23.05 24.99
C PRO A 205 11.47 22.02 25.82
N ASN A 206 10.83 21.29 26.74
CA ASN A 206 11.54 20.45 27.70
C ASN A 206 11.32 18.96 27.37
N GLY A 207 12.34 18.34 26.77
CA GLY A 207 12.34 16.95 26.32
C GLY A 207 12.20 15.90 27.44
N PHE A 208 11.77 14.70 27.06
CA PHE A 208 11.67 13.52 27.94
C PHE A 208 12.71 12.47 27.54
N GLU A 209 13.40 11.88 28.52
CA GLU A 209 14.26 10.70 28.35
C GLU A 209 13.53 9.40 28.76
N PHE A 210 13.76 8.31 28.03
CA PHE A 210 13.24 6.97 28.35
C PHE A 210 14.34 5.88 28.27
N PRO A 211 14.23 4.77 29.04
CA PRO A 211 15.31 3.80 29.26
C PRO A 211 15.37 2.64 28.24
N LYS A 212 16.55 2.01 28.15
CA LYS A 212 16.91 0.95 27.18
C LYS A 212 16.27 -0.42 27.50
N LYS A 213 15.10 -0.73 26.92
CA LYS A 213 14.66 -2.09 26.55
C LYS A 213 13.76 -2.01 25.32
N THR A 214 13.86 -3.03 24.46
CA THR A 214 13.28 -3.17 23.12
C THR A 214 11.81 -2.76 23.02
N GLU A 215 11.51 -1.81 22.13
CA GLU A 215 10.20 -1.64 21.46
C GLU A 215 10.34 -0.59 20.35
N VAL A 216 9.89 -0.89 19.12
CA VAL A 216 9.50 0.14 18.13
C VAL A 216 8.25 -0.34 17.40
N LEU A 217 7.10 0.03 17.95
CA LEU A 217 5.84 0.16 17.26
C LEU A 217 5.37 1.60 17.45
N LEU A 218 5.01 2.23 16.33
CA LEU A 218 4.63 3.63 16.10
C LEU A 218 5.75 4.68 15.91
N THR A 219 5.51 5.42 14.83
CA THR A 219 6.10 6.66 14.32
C THR A 219 6.54 7.66 15.39
N LYS A 220 7.86 7.83 15.55
CA LYS A 220 8.48 9.03 16.14
C LYS A 220 9.82 9.33 15.43
N ILE A 221 9.98 10.56 14.99
CA ILE A 221 11.21 11.11 14.37
C ILE A 221 12.07 11.69 15.49
N THR A 222 13.35 11.33 15.54
CA THR A 222 14.36 11.93 16.43
C THR A 222 15.25 12.87 15.59
N PRO A 223 15.38 14.17 15.92
CA PRO A 223 16.28 15.06 15.20
C PRO A 223 17.73 14.86 15.68
N LEU A 224 18.67 14.77 14.73
CA LEU A 224 20.11 14.83 14.99
C LEU A 224 20.58 16.29 14.90
N LYS A 225 21.45 16.69 15.83
CA LYS A 225 22.01 18.03 16.01
C LYS A 225 22.70 18.54 14.75
N GLU A 226 22.45 19.81 14.41
CA GLU A 226 23.20 20.55 13.40
C GLU A 226 24.68 20.66 13.81
N LYS A 227 25.58 20.30 12.88
CA LYS A 227 26.90 20.92 12.72
C LYS A 227 27.53 20.44 11.43
N VAL A 228 27.43 21.24 10.37
CA VAL A 228 28.47 21.33 9.34
C VAL A 228 28.48 22.77 8.82
N GLU A 229 29.62 23.44 8.97
CA GLU A 229 29.90 24.77 8.40
C GLU A 229 29.94 24.66 6.87
N VAL A 230 29.18 25.50 6.18
CA VAL A 230 29.25 25.65 4.72
C VAL A 230 30.34 26.66 4.41
N ILE A 231 31.38 26.21 3.71
CA ILE A 231 32.36 27.10 3.05
C ILE A 231 31.80 27.34 1.64
N GLU A 232 31.41 28.58 1.35
CA GLU A 232 31.00 29.01 0.01
C GLU A 232 32.21 29.03 -0.92
N GLY A 233 32.09 28.35 -2.07
CA GLY A 233 33.04 28.37 -3.16
C GLY A 233 32.39 28.98 -4.40
N ASP A 234 33.10 29.91 -5.03
CA ASP A 234 32.63 30.85 -6.05
C ASP A 234 31.94 30.24 -7.27
N ALA A 235 30.97 31.01 -7.78
CA ALA A 235 30.29 30.83 -9.04
C ALA A 235 31.27 30.72 -10.22
N MET A 236 31.03 29.77 -11.13
CA MET A 236 31.56 29.85 -12.49
C MET A 236 30.46 30.34 -13.43
N GLU A 237 30.78 31.45 -14.10
CA GLU A 237 30.10 31.98 -15.28
C GLU A 237 30.35 31.12 -16.52
N GLU A 238 29.38 31.25 -17.45
CA GLU A 238 29.23 30.74 -18.83
C GLU A 238 28.84 29.26 -19.04
#